data_AF-A0A376NXS3-F1
#
_entry.id   AF-A0A376NXS3-F1
#
_cell.length_a   1.000
_cell.length_b   1.000
_cell.length_c   1.000
_cell.angle_alpha   90.00
_cell.angle_beta   90.00
_cell.angle_gamma   90.00
#
_symmetry.space_group_name_H-M   'P 1'
#
loop_
_entity.id
_entity.type
_entity.pdbx_description
1 polymer ?
#
loop_
_entity_poly.entity_id
_entity_poly.type
_entity_poly.pdbx_seq_one_letter_code
_entity_poly.pdbx_strand_id
1 'polypeptide(L)'
;MLWRLYHEEEVTVYDPQDVEFKCTCSRERCADALKTLPDEEVDSILAEDGEIDMHCDYCGNHYLFNAMDIAEIRNNASPADPQVH
;
A
#
# COMPACT_ATOMS: atom_id res chain seq x y z
N MET A 1 12.75 2.03 28.98
CA MET A 1 13.48 2.29 30.25
C MET A 1 14.65 1.31 30.35
N LEU A 2 15.88 1.80 30.23
CA LEU A 2 17.10 0.98 30.27
C LEU A 2 17.56 0.67 31.70
N TRP A 3 17.36 1.60 32.64
CA TRP A 3 17.89 1.50 34.01
C TRP A 3 17.47 0.21 34.72
N ARG A 4 16.24 -0.28 34.51
CA ARG A 4 15.72 -1.46 35.19
C ARG A 4 16.47 -2.76 34.81
N LEU A 5 17.06 -2.79 33.62
CA LEU A 5 17.84 -3.93 33.14
C LEU A 5 19.33 -3.79 33.48
N TYR A 6 19.87 -2.58 33.46
CA TYR A 6 21.32 -2.32 33.56
C TYR A 6 21.71 -1.50 34.80
N HIS A 7 20.99 -1.64 35.91
CA HIS A 7 21.18 -0.82 37.12
C HIS A 7 22.54 -0.97 37.83
N GLU A 8 23.30 -2.04 37.54
CA GLU A 8 24.64 -2.29 38.10
C GLU A 8 25.78 -1.94 37.11
N GLU A 9 25.46 -1.48 35.91
CA GLU A 9 26.42 -1.17 34.83
C GLU A 9 26.34 0.31 34.42
N GLU A 10 27.42 0.86 33.88
CA GLU A 10 27.42 2.22 33.33
C GLU A 10 26.96 2.19 31.87
N VAL A 11 25.80 2.79 31.58
CA VAL A 11 25.17 2.79 30.25
C VAL A 11 25.49 4.06 29.48
N THR A 12 26.13 3.93 28.32
CA THR A 12 26.28 5.02 27.35
C THR A 12 25.04 5.12 26.47
N VAL A 13 24.38 6.28 26.47
CA VAL A 13 23.19 6.56 25.65
C VAL A 13 23.56 7.51 24.51
N TYR A 14 23.15 7.17 23.29
CA TYR A 14 23.34 7.99 22.10
C TYR A 14 22.07 8.77 21.74
N ASP A 15 22.18 9.67 20.76
CA ASP A 15 21.03 10.41 20.26
C ASP A 15 19.93 9.46 19.77
N PRO A 16 18.69 9.64 20.23
CA PRO A 16 17.58 8.82 19.79
C PRO A 16 17.27 9.11 18.32
N GLN A 17 16.80 8.08 17.62
CA GLN A 17 16.21 8.23 16.29
C GLN A 17 14.69 8.18 16.41
N ASP A 18 14.02 9.03 15.63
CA ASP A 18 12.58 8.99 15.52
C ASP A 18 12.15 7.69 14.84
N VAL A 19 11.14 7.05 15.42
CA VAL A 19 10.55 5.82 14.91
C VAL A 19 9.13 6.12 14.52
N GLU A 20 8.82 5.93 13.25
CA GLU A 20 7.48 6.12 12.70
C GLU A 20 7.04 4.87 11.94
N PHE A 21 5.73 4.67 11.85
CA PHE A 21 5.15 3.69 10.94
C PHE A 21 5.21 4.25 9.52
N LYS A 22 5.78 3.48 8.59
CA LYS A 22 5.85 3.85 7.18
C LYS A 22 5.49 2.66 6.31
N CYS A 23 4.38 2.78 5.57
CA CYS A 23 4.03 1.82 4.54
C CYS A 23 4.77 2.17 3.24
N THR A 24 4.76 1.24 2.28
CA THR A 24 5.31 1.50 0.93
C THR A 24 4.29 1.16 -0.16
N CYS A 25 3.02 0.98 0.23
CA CYS A 25 1.95 0.78 -0.73
C CYS A 25 1.73 2.05 -1.55
N SER A 26 1.27 1.88 -2.78
CA SER A 26 0.87 2.97 -3.65
C SER A 26 -0.16 2.46 -4.64
N ARG A 27 -0.92 3.38 -5.24
CA ARG A 27 -1.89 3.05 -6.30
C ARG A 27 -1.22 2.32 -7.46
N GLU A 28 0.00 2.71 -7.84
CA GLU A 28 0.79 2.06 -8.89
C GLU A 28 1.09 0.59 -8.57
N ARG A 29 1.53 0.28 -7.35
CA ARG A 29 1.79 -1.10 -6.93
C ARG A 29 0.52 -1.94 -6.89
N CYS A 30 -0.59 -1.34 -6.48
CA CYS A 30 -1.91 -1.96 -6.51
C CYS A 30 -2.39 -2.22 -7.96
N ALA A 31 -2.17 -1.27 -8.86
CA ALA A 31 -2.46 -1.42 -10.29
C ALA A 31 -1.62 -2.54 -10.93
N ASP A 32 -0.33 -2.63 -10.60
CA ASP A 32 0.53 -3.72 -11.07
C ASP A 32 0.09 -5.08 -10.54
N ALA A 33 -0.43 -5.15 -9.31
CA ALA A 33 -1.05 -6.37 -8.80
C ALA A 33 -2.31 -6.75 -9.59
N LEU A 34 -3.19 -5.78 -9.90
CA LEU A 34 -4.38 -6.00 -10.72
C LEU A 34 -4.05 -6.56 -12.11
N LYS A 35 -2.94 -6.13 -12.73
CA LYS A 35 -2.48 -6.67 -14.03
C LYS A 35 -2.15 -8.17 -14.01
N THR A 36 -1.93 -8.74 -12.83
CA THR A 36 -1.61 -10.18 -12.69
C THR A 36 -2.85 -11.07 -12.62
N LEU A 37 -4.03 -10.48 -12.42
CA LEU A 37 -5.29 -11.21 -12.37
C LEU A 37 -5.81 -11.51 -13.79
N PRO A 38 -6.57 -12.59 -13.99
CA PRO A 38 -7.27 -12.85 -15.25
C PRO A 38 -8.24 -11.71 -15.59
N ASP A 39 -8.27 -11.32 -16.86
CA ASP A 39 -9.16 -10.24 -17.32
C ASP A 39 -10.63 -10.52 -17.02
N GLU A 40 -11.05 -11.79 -17.12
CA GLU A 40 -12.42 -12.23 -16.84
C GLU A 40 -12.84 -11.99 -15.39
N GLU A 41 -11.92 -12.11 -14.43
CA GLU A 41 -12.18 -11.91 -13.00
C GLU A 41 -12.34 -10.42 -12.69
N VAL A 42 -11.47 -9.59 -13.26
CA VAL A 42 -11.56 -8.13 -13.14
C VAL A 42 -12.85 -7.61 -13.77
N ASP A 43 -13.19 -8.10 -14.97
CA ASP A 43 -14.40 -7.69 -15.69
C ASP A 43 -15.68 -8.13 -14.96
N SER A 44 -15.69 -9.30 -14.31
CA SER A 44 -16.85 -9.76 -13.55
C SER A 44 -17.10 -8.88 -12.33
N ILE A 45 -16.05 -8.51 -11.60
CA ILE A 45 -16.19 -7.61 -10.43
C ILE A 45 -16.68 -6.23 -10.88
N LEU A 46 -16.12 -5.69 -11.97
CA LEU A 46 -16.59 -4.41 -12.52
C LEU A 46 -18.05 -4.46 -12.99
N ALA A 47 -18.51 -5.58 -13.52
CA ALA A 47 -19.89 -5.73 -13.97
C ALA A 47 -20.89 -5.80 -12.79
N GLU A 48 -20.47 -6.36 -11.65
CA GLU A 48 -21.29 -6.52 -10.46
C GLU A 48 -21.28 -5.26 -9.58
N ASP A 49 -20.09 -4.73 -9.28
CA ASP A 49 -19.89 -3.67 -8.28
C ASP A 49 -19.56 -2.29 -8.89
N GLY A 50 -19.21 -2.23 -10.18
CA GLY A 50 -18.87 -1.00 -10.90
C GLY A 50 -17.44 -0.48 -10.65
N GLU A 51 -16.82 -0.87 -9.54
CA GLU A 51 -15.46 -0.53 -9.15
C GLU A 51 -14.81 -1.64 -8.32
N ILE A 52 -13.48 -1.60 -8.22
CA ILE A 52 -12.68 -2.52 -7.40
C ILE A 52 -12.06 -1.72 -6.25
N ASP A 53 -12.37 -2.10 -5.01
CA ASP A 53 -11.74 -1.54 -3.82
C ASP A 53 -10.61 -2.44 -3.31
N MET A 54 -9.37 -1.99 -3.48
CA MET A 54 -8.19 -2.70 -3.00
C MET A 54 -7.71 -2.15 -1.66
N HIS A 55 -7.71 -3.01 -0.64
CA HIS A 55 -7.24 -2.70 0.70
C HIS A 55 -5.79 -3.18 0.94
N CYS A 56 -4.94 -2.32 1.53
CA CYS A 56 -3.61 -2.69 2.00
C CYS A 56 -3.63 -3.23 3.43
N ASP A 57 -3.38 -4.53 3.60
CA ASP A 57 -3.35 -5.22 4.91
C ASP A 57 -2.36 -4.66 5.94
N TYR A 58 -1.37 -3.88 5.51
CA TYR A 58 -0.36 -3.30 6.41
C TYR A 58 -0.77 -1.96 7.00
N CYS A 59 -1.39 -1.08 6.19
CA CYS A 59 -1.68 0.29 6.60
C CYS A 59 -3.16 0.64 6.64
N GLY A 60 -4.04 -0.19 6.08
CA GLY A 60 -5.47 0.11 6.04
C GLY A 60 -5.92 0.95 4.85
N ASN A 61 -5.01 1.37 3.97
CA ASN A 61 -5.38 2.25 2.84
C ASN A 61 -6.22 1.51 1.80
N HIS A 62 -7.16 2.25 1.21
CA HIS A 62 -8.05 1.80 0.15
C HIS A 62 -7.70 2.47 -1.18
N TYR A 63 -7.67 1.69 -2.25
CA TYR A 63 -7.41 2.15 -3.61
C TYR A 63 -8.56 1.70 -4.51
N LEU A 64 -9.37 2.65 -4.96
CA LEU A 64 -10.53 2.40 -5.81
C LEU A 64 -10.16 2.45 -7.30
N PHE A 65 -10.54 1.44 -8.08
CA PHE A 65 -10.32 1.37 -9.52
C PHE A 65 -11.63 1.17 -10.26
N ASN A 66 -12.00 2.10 -11.13
CA ASN A 66 -13.18 1.98 -11.99
C ASN A 66 -12.82 1.42 -13.37
N ALA A 67 -13.83 1.22 -14.23
CA ALA A 67 -13.63 0.70 -15.58
C ALA A 67 -12.66 1.53 -16.45
N MET A 68 -12.60 2.85 -16.27
CA MET A 68 -11.63 3.70 -16.97
C MET A 68 -10.20 3.47 -16.47
N ASP A 69 -10.01 3.36 -15.14
CA ASP A 69 -8.71 3.03 -14.55
C ASP A 69 -8.20 1.67 -15.06
N ILE A 70 -9.06 0.66 -15.08
CA ILE A 70 -8.71 -0.69 -15.59
C ILE A 70 -8.35 -0.63 -17.07
N ALA A 71 -9.06 0.17 -17.87
CA ALA A 71 -8.71 0.38 -19.27
C ALA A 71 -7.33 1.05 -19.45
N GLU A 72 -6.97 2.03 -18.60
CA GLU A 72 -5.64 2.65 -18.61
C GLU A 72 -4.54 1.65 -18.21
N ILE A 73 -4.78 0.89 -17.15
CA ILE A 73 -3.87 -0.14 -16.63
C ILE A 73 -3.56 -1.20 -17.69
N ARG A 74 -4.57 -1.70 -18.42
CA ARG A 74 -4.42 -2.67 -19.52
C ARG A 74 -3.63 -2.10 -20.70
N ASN A 75 -3.73 -0.80 -20.94
CA ASN A 75 -2.97 -0.12 -22.00
C ASN A 75 -1.53 0.22 -21.58
N ASN A 76 -1.04 -0.29 -20.45
CA ASN A 76 0.26 0.05 -19.85
C ASN A 76 0.46 1.56 -19.64
N ALA A 77 -0.62 2.32 -19.50
CA ALA A 77 -0.56 3.67 -18.97
C ALA A 77 -0.51 3.57 -17.45
N SER A 78 0.42 4.27 -16.79
CA SER A 78 0.33 4.43 -15.33
C SER A 78 -0.91 5.26 -15.03
N PRO A 79 -1.91 4.74 -14.29
CA PRO A 79 -2.99 5.58 -13.81
C PRO A 79 -2.37 6.69 -12.97
N ALA A 80 -2.56 7.93 -13.40
CA ALA A 80 -1.92 9.08 -12.79
C ALA A 80 -2.55 9.36 -11.42
N ASP A 81 -1.93 8.87 -10.34
CA ASP A 81 -2.21 9.37 -8.99
C ASP A 81 -0.93 9.42 -8.14
N PRO A 82 -0.53 10.59 -7.62
CA PRO A 82 0.69 10.75 -6.83
C PRO A 82 0.60 10.25 -5.37
N GLN A 83 -0.42 9.49 -4.97
CA GLN A 83 -0.54 9.02 -3.59
C GLN A 83 0.52 7.96 -3.23
N VAL A 84 1.69 8.46 -2.81
CA VAL A 84 2.73 7.76 -2.06
C VAL A 84 2.53 8.10 -0.59
N HIS A 85 2.29 7.09 0.25
CA HIS A 85 2.10 7.22 1.70
C HIS A 85 3.27 6.58 2.45
#